data_AF-A0AAV6GZ94-F1
#
_entry.id   AF-A0AAV6GZ94-F1
#
_cell.length_a   1.000
_cell.length_b   1.000
_cell.length_c   1.000
_cell.angle_alpha   90.00
_cell.angle_beta   90.00
_cell.angle_gamma   90.00
#
_symmetry.space_group_name_H-M   'P 1'
#
loop_
_entity.id
_entity.type
_entity.pdbx_description
1 polymer ?
#
loop_
_entity_poly.entity_id
_entity_poly.type
_entity_poly.pdbx_seq_one_letter_code
_entity_poly.pdbx_strand_id
1 'polypeptide(L)'
;MVLYQHHILMILLLISCSHLLGVALESDPKPTSGPLVPSLVQLPSVGDSLVFLCTAPGDHRALHFDLYGSKRLCNTVKHQTEECGAIFTVNRKEVTSGKDFCCLFKDSQNKPSAFSSYVYAKLDEKVSPLPPPVLTFSSGAACSGQPLTFHCSVPLCLRPKAVLLLSQSSVTDSAGRQSALRSPSSVVSSSSDPSFSVVPVDGAFYSCLYQMTVSTDLTINSSASQAVTVTLSHGPNAEEEAKEGEEGESPDWALVLGAMSAAVLFLAIVIGLGVIVHKRVKDAAREKKTRENAKFWTTVHARDHIVDLPISRLSICFKDTGPVSDEYAVPKSLSTFANPNFC
;
A
#
# COMPACT_ATOMS: atom_id res chain seq x y z
N MET A 1 18.37 32.70 42.89
CA MET A 1 19.29 31.66 42.36
C MET A 1 18.92 30.23 42.76
N VAL A 2 18.47 29.96 43.99
CA VAL A 2 18.15 28.59 44.46
C VAL A 2 16.95 27.93 43.75
N LEU A 3 15.92 28.71 43.37
CA LEU A 3 14.75 28.20 42.63
C LEU A 3 15.08 27.70 41.21
N TYR A 4 16.05 28.33 40.54
CA TYR A 4 16.44 27.96 39.18
C TYR A 4 17.15 26.59 39.16
N GLN A 5 17.89 26.29 40.22
CA GLN A 5 18.63 25.03 40.36
C GLN A 5 17.68 23.84 40.60
N HIS A 6 16.58 24.03 41.33
CA HIS A 6 15.57 22.99 41.53
C HIS A 6 14.78 22.69 40.26
N HIS A 7 14.44 23.70 39.45
CA HIS A 7 13.75 23.48 38.17
C HIS A 7 14.62 22.73 37.16
N ILE A 8 15.91 23.07 37.06
CA ILE A 8 16.85 22.35 36.18
C ILE A 8 17.00 20.88 36.61
N LEU A 9 17.10 20.62 37.92
CA LEU A 9 17.21 19.25 38.43
C LEU A 9 15.95 18.43 38.15
N MET A 10 14.76 19.04 38.27
CA MET A 10 13.48 18.42 37.95
C MET A 10 13.36 18.09 36.45
N ILE A 11 13.78 19.01 35.58
CA ILE A 11 13.77 18.80 34.13
C ILE A 11 14.74 17.68 33.72
N LEU A 12 15.94 17.64 34.32
CA LEU A 12 16.91 16.57 34.06
C LEU A 12 16.43 15.21 34.58
N LEU A 13 15.75 15.18 35.72
CA LEU A 13 15.10 13.96 36.23
C LEU A 13 13.96 13.49 35.32
N LEU A 14 13.16 14.40 34.78
CA LEU A 14 12.11 14.05 33.82
C LEU A 14 12.70 13.51 32.52
N ILE A 15 13.74 14.14 31.95
CA ILE A 15 14.40 13.67 30.72
C ILE A 15 15.03 12.29 30.93
N SER A 16 15.73 12.08 32.04
CA SER A 16 16.34 10.79 32.36
C SER A 16 15.28 9.71 32.66
N CYS A 17 14.16 10.05 33.29
CA CYS A 17 13.04 9.14 33.49
C CYS A 17 12.36 8.78 32.15
N SER A 18 12.20 9.74 31.23
CA SER A 18 11.71 9.50 29.87
C SER A 18 12.64 8.57 29.07
N HIS A 19 13.96 8.72 29.21
CA HIS A 19 14.91 7.83 28.55
C HIS A 19 14.94 6.43 29.18
N LEU A 20 14.79 6.30 30.50
CA LEU A 20 14.70 4.98 31.15
C LEU A 20 13.34 4.29 30.89
N LEU A 21 12.23 5.02 30.74
CA LEU A 21 10.94 4.45 30.36
C LEU A 21 10.84 4.16 28.86
N GLY A 22 11.54 4.93 28.02
CA GLY A 22 11.54 4.76 26.56
C GLY A 22 12.24 3.49 26.07
N VAL A 23 13.12 2.88 26.87
CA VAL A 23 13.79 1.61 26.48
C VAL A 23 12.93 0.37 26.81
N ALA A 24 11.85 0.52 27.59
CA ALA A 24 11.01 -0.61 28.02
C ALA A 24 9.63 -0.69 27.35
N LEU A 25 9.29 0.24 26.46
CA LEU A 25 8.00 0.33 25.76
C LEU A 25 8.16 0.32 24.23
N GLU A 26 9.09 -0.46 23.69
CA GLU A 26 9.12 -0.69 22.23
C GLU A 26 9.46 -2.14 21.89
N SER A 27 8.55 -3.02 22.30
CA SER A 27 8.18 -4.17 21.48
C SER A 27 6.70 -4.41 21.67
N ASP A 28 5.92 -3.44 21.19
CA ASP A 28 4.53 -3.70 20.87
C ASP A 28 4.56 -4.93 19.93
N PRO A 29 3.88 -6.04 20.25
CA PRO A 29 3.83 -7.18 19.36
C PRO A 29 3.19 -6.70 18.07
N LYS A 30 4.05 -6.48 17.06
CA LYS A 30 3.69 -6.12 15.69
C LYS A 30 2.39 -6.85 15.37
N PRO A 31 1.30 -6.13 15.05
CA PRO A 31 -0.01 -6.74 14.85
C PRO A 31 0.22 -7.93 13.94
N THR A 32 -0.22 -9.10 14.39
CA THR A 32 0.00 -10.38 13.70
C THR A 32 -0.46 -10.19 12.27
N SER A 33 0.52 -9.90 11.41
CA SER A 33 0.29 -9.50 10.03
C SER A 33 -0.38 -10.71 9.40
N GLY A 34 -1.62 -10.53 8.96
CA GLY A 34 -2.24 -11.50 8.06
C GLY A 34 -1.30 -11.79 6.88
N PRO A 35 -1.53 -12.89 6.15
CA PRO A 35 -0.75 -13.17 4.95
C PRO A 35 -0.78 -11.95 4.03
N LEU A 36 0.39 -11.53 3.53
CA LEU A 36 0.49 -10.46 2.54
C LEU A 36 -0.08 -11.00 1.23
N VAL A 37 -1.25 -10.49 0.83
CA VAL A 37 -1.95 -10.89 -0.39
C VAL A 37 -1.85 -9.78 -1.42
N PRO A 38 -1.25 -10.01 -2.60
CA PRO A 38 -1.24 -9.02 -3.67
C PRO A 38 -2.58 -8.93 -4.38
N SER A 39 -2.81 -7.81 -5.07
CA SER A 39 -3.95 -7.61 -5.96
C SER A 39 -3.51 -7.72 -7.42
N LEU A 40 -4.25 -8.52 -8.19
CA LEU A 40 -4.05 -8.68 -9.63
C LEU A 40 -5.24 -8.08 -10.36
N VAL A 41 -4.97 -7.23 -11.35
CA VAL A 41 -6.00 -6.67 -12.24
C VAL A 41 -5.57 -6.80 -13.69
N GLN A 42 -6.51 -7.09 -14.59
CA GLN A 42 -6.25 -7.05 -16.02
C GLN A 42 -6.36 -5.60 -16.52
N LEU A 43 -5.31 -5.11 -17.17
CA LEU A 43 -5.23 -3.81 -17.82
C LEU A 43 -5.71 -3.91 -19.28
N PRO A 44 -5.90 -2.78 -19.99
CA PRO A 44 -6.19 -2.79 -21.42
C PRO A 44 -5.23 -3.68 -22.19
N SER A 45 -5.78 -4.59 -22.99
CA SER A 45 -4.97 -5.36 -23.94
C SER A 45 -4.37 -4.41 -24.97
N VAL A 46 -3.15 -4.69 -25.38
CA VAL A 46 -2.45 -3.88 -26.37
C VAL A 46 -1.98 -4.76 -27.52
N GLY A 47 -2.54 -4.51 -28.70
CA GLY A 47 -2.38 -5.40 -29.85
C GLY A 47 -2.88 -6.82 -29.52
N ASP A 48 -2.05 -7.81 -29.81
CA ASP A 48 -2.29 -9.23 -29.52
C ASP A 48 -1.87 -9.63 -28.09
N SER A 49 -1.66 -8.67 -27.18
CA SER A 49 -1.18 -8.95 -25.84
C SER A 49 -2.18 -8.58 -24.75
N LEU A 50 -2.37 -9.47 -23.79
CA LEU A 50 -3.05 -9.19 -22.54
C LEU A 50 -2.07 -8.59 -21.54
N VAL A 51 -2.50 -7.57 -20.81
CA VAL A 51 -1.67 -6.87 -19.84
C VAL A 51 -2.27 -7.08 -18.45
N PHE A 52 -1.43 -7.45 -17.48
CA PHE A 52 -1.83 -7.64 -16.09
C PHE A 52 -0.98 -6.77 -15.18
N LEU A 53 -1.58 -6.25 -14.13
CA LEU A 53 -0.91 -5.49 -13.08
C LEU A 53 -1.03 -6.23 -11.75
N CYS A 54 0.10 -6.64 -11.21
CA CYS A 54 0.19 -7.20 -9.86
C CYS A 54 0.71 -6.13 -8.90
N THR A 55 0.04 -5.93 -7.78
CA THR A 55 0.39 -4.93 -6.76
C THR A 55 0.51 -5.56 -5.39
N ALA A 56 1.60 -5.26 -4.68
CA ALA A 56 1.80 -5.62 -3.29
C ALA A 56 0.88 -4.79 -2.38
N PRO A 57 0.40 -5.34 -1.24
CA PRO A 57 -0.54 -4.66 -0.39
C PRO A 57 0.12 -3.59 0.49
N GLY A 58 -0.57 -2.45 0.68
CA GLY A 58 -0.10 -1.35 1.53
C GLY A 58 1.21 -0.75 1.02
N ASP A 59 2.14 -0.48 1.94
CA ASP A 59 3.45 0.10 1.62
C ASP A 59 4.53 -0.95 1.32
N HIS A 60 4.15 -2.22 1.12
CA HIS A 60 5.11 -3.27 0.84
C HIS A 60 5.69 -3.12 -0.56
N ARG A 61 6.97 -3.45 -0.67
CA ARG A 61 7.72 -3.40 -1.92
C ARG A 61 8.48 -4.71 -2.10
N ALA A 62 8.74 -5.04 -3.35
CA ALA A 62 9.29 -6.32 -3.75
C ALA A 62 10.21 -6.14 -4.96
N LEU A 63 11.20 -7.01 -5.04
CA LEU A 63 12.14 -7.05 -6.17
C LEU A 63 11.66 -8.00 -7.26
N HIS A 64 10.70 -8.87 -6.96
CA HIS A 64 10.37 -10.02 -7.78
C HIS A 64 8.87 -10.25 -7.76
N PHE A 65 8.26 -10.27 -8.94
CA PHE A 65 6.86 -10.59 -9.13
C PHE A 65 6.74 -11.73 -10.13
N ASP A 66 5.88 -12.70 -9.81
CA ASP A 66 5.61 -13.85 -10.65
C ASP A 66 4.13 -13.86 -11.04
N LEU A 67 3.85 -14.06 -12.32
CA LEU A 67 2.51 -14.27 -12.86
C LEU A 67 2.33 -15.74 -13.22
N TYR A 68 1.26 -16.33 -12.70
CA TYR A 68 0.86 -17.70 -12.99
C TYR A 68 -0.44 -17.72 -13.77
N GLY A 69 -0.56 -18.68 -14.68
CA GLY A 69 -1.79 -18.97 -15.42
C GLY A 69 -2.02 -20.47 -15.46
N SER A 70 -3.21 -20.93 -15.08
CA SER A 70 -3.54 -22.37 -14.99
C SER A 70 -2.47 -23.20 -14.25
N LYS A 71 -2.05 -22.71 -13.08
CA LYS A 71 -1.01 -23.31 -12.20
C LYS A 71 0.40 -23.39 -12.80
N ARG A 72 0.67 -22.74 -13.93
CA ARG A 72 2.01 -22.66 -14.53
C ARG A 72 2.55 -21.24 -14.44
N LEU A 73 3.86 -21.11 -14.20
CA LEU A 73 4.52 -19.82 -14.25
C LEU A 73 4.48 -19.31 -15.70
N CYS A 74 3.81 -18.20 -15.92
CA CYS A 74 3.69 -17.56 -17.23
C CYS A 74 4.81 -16.56 -17.46
N ASN A 75 5.11 -15.73 -16.46
CA ASN A 75 6.08 -14.66 -16.60
C ASN A 75 6.64 -14.25 -15.22
N THR A 76 7.83 -13.68 -15.23
CA THR A 76 8.55 -13.20 -14.05
C THR A 76 9.13 -11.83 -14.35
N VAL A 77 8.82 -10.86 -13.49
CA VAL A 77 9.39 -9.51 -13.55
C VAL A 77 10.30 -9.30 -12.35
N LYS A 78 11.52 -8.84 -12.63
CA LYS A 78 12.51 -8.49 -11.60
C LYS A 78 12.86 -7.01 -11.72
N HIS A 79 12.77 -6.31 -10.61
CA HIS A 79 13.15 -4.92 -10.50
C HIS A 79 14.55 -4.79 -9.89
N GLN A 80 15.27 -3.74 -10.26
CA GLN A 80 16.57 -3.42 -9.66
C GLN A 80 16.40 -2.79 -8.27
N THR A 81 15.28 -2.11 -8.05
CA THR A 81 14.87 -1.47 -6.80
C THR A 81 13.57 -2.09 -6.30
N GLU A 82 13.30 -2.02 -5.00
CA GLU A 82 12.04 -2.51 -4.47
C GLU A 82 10.87 -1.68 -5.01
N GLU A 83 9.99 -2.34 -5.76
CA GLU A 83 8.79 -1.75 -6.35
C GLU A 83 7.55 -2.34 -5.70
N CYS A 84 6.49 -1.55 -5.64
CA CYS A 84 5.19 -1.96 -5.11
C CYS A 84 4.39 -2.89 -6.05
N GLY A 85 4.84 -3.11 -7.29
CA GLY A 85 4.07 -3.85 -8.28
C GLY A 85 4.83 -4.11 -9.56
N ALA A 86 4.26 -4.95 -10.42
CA ALA A 86 4.79 -5.29 -11.73
C ALA A 86 3.69 -5.38 -12.80
N ILE A 87 4.06 -5.00 -14.03
CA ILE A 87 3.22 -5.16 -15.21
C ILE A 87 3.70 -6.38 -16.00
N PHE A 88 2.77 -7.28 -16.32
CA PHE A 88 3.02 -8.47 -17.12
C PHE A 88 2.32 -8.36 -18.45
N THR A 89 2.99 -8.83 -19.50
CA THR A 89 2.42 -8.96 -20.84
C THR A 89 2.36 -10.44 -21.20
N VAL A 90 1.20 -10.91 -21.64
CA VAL A 90 0.94 -12.31 -22.02
C VAL A 90 0.36 -12.32 -23.43
N ASN A 91 0.88 -13.18 -24.30
CA ASN A 91 0.41 -13.29 -25.67
C ASN A 91 -1.02 -13.86 -25.71
N ARG A 92 -1.97 -13.13 -26.31
CA ARG A 92 -3.38 -13.55 -26.42
C ARG A 92 -3.55 -14.90 -27.10
N LYS A 93 -2.68 -15.25 -28.06
CA LYS A 93 -2.72 -16.53 -28.78
C LYS A 93 -2.45 -17.73 -27.88
N GLU A 94 -1.75 -17.52 -26.76
CA GLU A 94 -1.44 -18.56 -25.77
C GLU A 94 -2.54 -18.69 -24.71
N VAL A 95 -3.51 -17.76 -24.69
CA VAL A 95 -4.58 -17.68 -23.70
C VAL A 95 -5.88 -18.19 -24.29
N THR A 96 -6.30 -19.39 -23.88
CA THR A 96 -7.64 -19.91 -24.18
C THR A 96 -8.67 -19.22 -23.26
N SER A 97 -9.88 -18.99 -23.78
CA SER A 97 -10.98 -18.45 -22.97
C SER A 97 -11.18 -19.29 -21.71
N GLY A 98 -11.19 -18.66 -20.53
CA GLY A 98 -11.37 -19.33 -19.24
C GLY A 98 -10.09 -19.68 -18.49
N LYS A 99 -8.90 -19.32 -18.99
CA LYS A 99 -7.68 -19.37 -18.15
C LYS A 99 -7.76 -18.32 -17.05
N ASP A 100 -7.49 -18.79 -15.84
CA ASP A 100 -7.34 -18.02 -14.63
C ASP A 100 -5.88 -17.61 -14.42
N PHE A 101 -5.67 -16.36 -14.04
CA PHE A 101 -4.37 -15.80 -13.72
C PHE A 101 -4.32 -15.41 -12.24
N CYS A 102 -3.19 -15.64 -11.60
CA CYS A 102 -2.89 -15.12 -10.27
C CYS A 102 -1.43 -14.67 -10.21
N CYS A 103 -1.10 -13.84 -9.23
CA CYS A 103 0.27 -13.40 -9.04
C CYS A 103 0.72 -13.57 -7.58
N LEU A 104 2.03 -13.58 -7.40
CA LEU A 104 2.68 -13.43 -6.10
C LEU A 104 3.88 -12.50 -6.24
N PHE A 105 4.38 -11.99 -5.12
CA PHE A 105 5.65 -11.30 -5.07
C PHE A 105 6.59 -11.95 -4.06
N LYS A 106 7.88 -11.68 -4.18
CA LYS A 106 8.88 -12.07 -3.20
C LYS A 106 9.57 -10.82 -2.67
N ASP A 107 9.70 -10.75 -1.36
CA ASP A 107 10.42 -9.67 -0.68
C ASP A 107 11.94 -9.74 -0.96
N SER A 108 12.70 -8.81 -0.38
CA SER A 108 14.16 -8.79 -0.49
C SER A 108 14.86 -10.01 0.12
N GLN A 109 14.17 -10.80 0.94
CA GLN A 109 14.64 -12.09 1.46
C GLN A 109 14.22 -13.27 0.57
N ASN A 110 13.63 -13.00 -0.59
CA ASN A 110 13.10 -13.98 -1.53
C ASN A 110 11.99 -14.86 -0.92
N LYS A 111 11.32 -14.38 0.13
CA LYS A 111 10.19 -15.07 0.75
C LYS A 111 8.92 -14.75 -0.04
N PRO A 112 8.16 -15.77 -0.49
CA PRO A 112 6.95 -15.54 -1.27
C PRO A 112 5.80 -15.01 -0.42
N SER A 113 5.01 -14.11 -1.01
CA SER A 113 3.70 -13.72 -0.52
C SER A 113 2.68 -14.84 -0.70
N ALA A 114 1.46 -14.65 -0.18
CA ALA A 114 0.33 -15.44 -0.65
C ALA A 114 0.01 -15.11 -2.11
N PHE A 115 -0.73 -15.98 -2.80
CA PHE A 115 -1.25 -15.70 -4.14
C PHE A 115 -2.38 -14.67 -4.10
N SER A 116 -2.48 -13.84 -5.14
CA SER A 116 -3.64 -12.97 -5.36
C SER A 116 -4.91 -13.78 -5.62
N SER A 117 -6.06 -13.11 -5.57
CA SER A 117 -7.28 -13.65 -6.17
C SER A 117 -7.07 -13.95 -7.66
N TYR A 118 -7.80 -14.95 -8.17
CA TYR A 118 -7.77 -15.32 -9.57
C TYR A 118 -8.52 -14.31 -10.43
N VAL A 119 -7.95 -13.98 -11.58
CA VAL A 119 -8.53 -13.10 -12.59
C VAL A 119 -8.67 -13.87 -13.89
N TYR A 120 -9.89 -13.91 -14.43
CA TYR A 120 -10.16 -14.53 -15.72
C TYR A 120 -9.81 -13.57 -16.85
N ALA A 121 -9.04 -14.05 -17.82
CA ALA A 121 -8.70 -13.25 -18.99
C ALA A 121 -9.93 -12.91 -19.83
N LYS A 122 -10.24 -11.62 -19.91
CA LYS A 122 -11.25 -11.05 -20.80
C LYS A 122 -10.62 -10.81 -22.17
N LEU A 123 -10.99 -11.61 -23.17
CA LEU A 123 -10.41 -11.56 -24.52
C LEU A 123 -11.04 -10.48 -25.42
N ASP A 124 -12.31 -10.13 -25.16
CA ASP A 124 -13.14 -9.34 -26.09
C ASP A 124 -13.65 -8.02 -25.50
N GLU A 125 -13.18 -7.64 -24.31
CA GLU A 125 -13.69 -6.46 -23.62
C GLU A 125 -12.87 -5.22 -23.98
N LYS A 126 -13.56 -4.22 -24.56
CA LYS A 126 -13.01 -2.90 -24.82
C LYS A 126 -12.61 -2.24 -23.50
N VAL A 127 -11.29 -2.20 -23.28
CA VAL A 127 -10.51 -1.21 -22.52
C VAL A 127 -11.22 -0.65 -21.28
N SER A 128 -11.02 -1.28 -20.13
CA SER A 128 -11.17 -0.56 -18.86
C SER A 128 -9.91 0.27 -18.65
N PRO A 129 -9.96 1.62 -18.71
CA PRO A 129 -8.76 2.45 -18.60
C PRO A 129 -8.07 2.23 -17.26
N LEU A 130 -6.76 2.52 -17.20
CA LEU A 130 -6.06 2.59 -15.90
C LEU A 130 -6.85 3.50 -14.94
N PRO A 131 -6.83 3.21 -13.63
CA PRO A 131 -7.60 3.95 -12.64
C PRO A 131 -7.29 5.45 -12.72
N PRO A 132 -8.31 6.33 -12.59
CA PRO A 132 -8.12 7.76 -12.76
C PRO A 132 -7.27 8.34 -11.62
N PRO A 133 -6.36 9.30 -11.91
CA PRO A 133 -5.66 10.03 -10.87
C PRO A 133 -6.57 11.04 -10.17
N VAL A 134 -6.12 11.52 -9.02
CA VAL A 134 -6.79 12.57 -8.24
C VAL A 134 -6.01 13.87 -8.38
N LEU A 135 -6.65 14.90 -8.93
CA LEU A 135 -6.06 16.23 -9.05
C LEU A 135 -6.41 17.06 -7.82
N THR A 136 -5.39 17.65 -7.21
CA THR A 136 -5.50 18.60 -6.10
C THR A 136 -4.72 19.86 -6.44
N PHE A 137 -5.05 20.99 -5.82
CA PHE A 137 -4.32 22.24 -6.01
C PHE A 137 -4.26 23.00 -4.68
N SER A 138 -3.27 23.87 -4.53
CA SER A 138 -3.12 24.70 -3.31
C SER A 138 -4.32 25.65 -3.17
N SER A 139 -5.06 25.55 -2.07
CA SER A 139 -6.34 26.22 -1.83
C SER A 139 -6.26 27.73 -1.50
N GLY A 140 -5.27 28.45 -2.01
CA GLY A 140 -5.19 29.91 -1.89
C GLY A 140 -6.04 30.57 -2.96
N ALA A 141 -6.69 31.71 -2.65
CA ALA A 141 -7.32 32.56 -3.66
C ALA A 141 -6.27 32.90 -4.72
N ALA A 142 -6.41 32.37 -5.93
CA ALA A 142 -5.42 32.55 -6.98
C ALA A 142 -5.53 33.98 -7.51
N CYS A 143 -4.52 34.79 -7.20
CA CYS A 143 -4.37 36.12 -7.80
C CYS A 143 -3.99 35.99 -9.28
N SER A 144 -4.52 36.89 -10.11
CA SER A 144 -4.16 36.94 -11.52
C SER A 144 -2.65 37.10 -11.69
N GLY A 145 -2.03 36.23 -12.50
CA GLY A 145 -0.59 36.23 -12.76
C GLY A 145 0.27 35.44 -11.75
N GLN A 146 -0.28 34.93 -10.65
CA GLN A 146 0.47 34.06 -9.74
C GLN A 146 0.40 32.59 -10.18
N PRO A 147 1.52 31.84 -10.11
CA PRO A 147 1.51 30.42 -10.43
C PRO A 147 0.73 29.63 -9.37
N LEU A 148 -0.13 28.73 -9.83
CA LEU A 148 -0.85 27.79 -8.98
C LEU A 148 -0.19 26.42 -9.08
N THR A 149 0.01 25.78 -7.93
CA THR A 149 0.59 24.44 -7.86
C THR A 149 -0.52 23.40 -7.85
N PHE A 150 -0.54 22.56 -8.88
CA PHE A 150 -1.38 21.39 -9.02
C PHE A 150 -0.58 20.14 -8.65
N HIS A 151 -1.19 19.24 -7.90
CA HIS A 151 -0.63 17.94 -7.55
C HIS A 151 -1.55 16.82 -8.04
N CYS A 152 -1.03 15.95 -8.88
CA CYS A 152 -1.75 14.82 -9.46
C CYS A 152 -1.36 13.52 -8.74
N SER A 153 -2.21 13.05 -7.85
CA SER A 153 -2.01 11.81 -7.09
C SER A 153 -2.41 10.60 -7.93
N VAL A 154 -1.45 9.73 -8.24
CA VAL A 154 -1.67 8.51 -9.03
C VAL A 154 -2.08 7.37 -8.09
N PRO A 155 -3.22 6.68 -8.31
CA PRO A 155 -3.73 5.62 -7.43
C PRO A 155 -2.93 4.31 -7.54
N LEU A 156 -1.92 4.29 -8.39
CA LEU A 156 -0.99 3.17 -8.55
C LEU A 156 0.32 3.57 -7.91
N CYS A 157 0.84 2.69 -7.06
CA CYS A 157 2.15 2.87 -6.46
C CYS A 157 3.29 2.77 -7.51
N LEU A 158 2.99 2.36 -8.75
CA LEU A 158 3.93 2.31 -9.86
C LEU A 158 4.34 3.72 -10.30
N ARG A 159 5.62 3.90 -10.65
CA ARG A 159 6.11 5.16 -11.19
C ARG A 159 5.61 5.37 -12.61
N PRO A 160 4.83 6.44 -12.88
CA PRO A 160 4.44 6.77 -14.23
C PRO A 160 5.67 7.21 -15.04
N LYS A 161 5.63 6.98 -16.35
CA LYS A 161 6.63 7.52 -17.28
C LYS A 161 6.52 9.03 -17.35
N ALA A 162 5.28 9.52 -17.40
CA ALA A 162 4.94 10.93 -17.44
C ALA A 162 3.55 11.12 -16.83
N VAL A 163 3.35 12.28 -16.24
CA VAL A 163 2.07 12.81 -15.79
C VAL A 163 1.81 14.06 -16.61
N LEU A 164 0.59 14.16 -17.15
CA LEU A 164 0.16 15.23 -18.03
C LEU A 164 -0.89 16.06 -17.31
N LEU A 165 -0.69 17.38 -17.26
CA LEU A 165 -1.71 18.34 -16.87
C LEU A 165 -2.42 18.86 -18.13
N LEU A 166 -3.74 18.73 -18.15
CA LEU A 166 -4.59 19.12 -19.24
C LEU A 166 -5.43 20.33 -18.82
N SER A 167 -5.60 21.30 -19.73
CA SER A 167 -6.58 22.38 -19.56
C SER A 167 -7.63 22.36 -20.66
N GLN A 168 -8.81 22.83 -20.29
CA GLN A 168 -9.94 23.07 -21.18
C GLN A 168 -10.50 24.46 -20.84
N SER A 169 -10.69 25.30 -21.85
CA SER A 169 -11.34 26.60 -21.69
C SER A 169 -12.86 26.46 -21.85
N SER A 170 -13.64 27.21 -21.07
CA SER A 170 -15.05 27.42 -21.37
C SER A 170 -15.17 28.34 -22.59
N VAL A 171 -15.85 27.90 -23.65
CA VAL A 171 -16.18 28.78 -24.78
C VAL A 171 -17.40 29.60 -24.39
N THR A 172 -17.22 30.90 -24.20
CA THR A 172 -18.31 31.87 -24.14
C THR A 172 -18.78 32.18 -25.55
N ASP A 173 -20.05 31.91 -25.85
CA ASP A 173 -20.65 32.34 -27.12
C ASP A 173 -20.66 33.88 -27.19
N SER A 174 -20.73 34.42 -28.41
CA SER A 174 -20.76 35.86 -28.71
C SER A 174 -21.89 36.65 -28.03
N ALA A 175 -22.83 35.96 -27.38
CA ALA A 175 -23.91 36.52 -26.57
C ALA A 175 -23.62 36.50 -25.04
N GLY A 176 -22.40 36.19 -24.59
CA GLY A 176 -22.03 36.16 -23.17
C GLY A 176 -22.62 34.98 -22.38
N ARG A 177 -23.18 33.99 -23.08
CA ARG A 177 -23.75 32.77 -22.51
C ARG A 177 -22.67 31.69 -22.51
N GLN A 178 -22.44 31.05 -21.36
CA GLN A 178 -21.51 29.92 -21.27
C GLN A 178 -22.04 28.79 -22.17
N SER A 179 -21.32 28.50 -23.25
CA SER A 179 -21.69 27.43 -24.17
C SER A 179 -21.19 26.11 -23.58
N ALA A 180 -22.01 25.06 -23.64
CA ALA A 180 -21.63 23.72 -23.20
C ALA A 180 -20.56 23.06 -24.10
N LEU A 181 -20.17 23.74 -25.18
CA LEU A 181 -19.18 23.29 -26.14
C LEU A 181 -17.77 23.55 -25.59
N ARG A 182 -17.21 22.54 -24.93
CA ARG A 182 -15.84 22.58 -24.36
C ARG A 182 -14.81 22.54 -25.48
N SER A 183 -13.77 23.36 -25.38
CA SER A 183 -12.61 23.27 -26.27
C SER A 183 -11.90 21.92 -26.07
N PRO A 184 -11.20 21.40 -27.10
CA PRO A 184 -10.40 20.19 -26.96
C PRO A 184 -9.34 20.39 -25.86
N SER A 185 -9.12 19.36 -25.05
CA SER A 185 -8.11 19.41 -23.99
C SER A 185 -6.72 19.63 -24.59
N SER A 186 -5.99 20.61 -24.08
CA SER A 186 -4.59 20.84 -24.43
C SER A 186 -3.67 20.45 -23.29
N VAL A 187 -2.50 19.91 -23.61
CA VAL A 187 -1.47 19.60 -22.62
C VAL A 187 -0.81 20.92 -22.22
N VAL A 188 -0.94 21.30 -20.96
CA VAL A 188 -0.31 22.50 -20.38
C VAL A 188 1.09 22.18 -19.88
N SER A 189 1.24 21.00 -19.29
CA SER A 189 2.52 20.54 -18.75
C SER A 189 2.64 19.03 -18.78
N SER A 190 3.87 18.55 -18.89
CA SER A 190 4.23 17.13 -18.92
C SER A 190 5.51 16.94 -18.13
N SER A 191 5.48 16.10 -17.10
CA SER A 191 6.62 15.84 -16.22
C SER A 191 6.55 14.44 -15.64
N SER A 192 7.68 13.89 -15.21
CA SER A 192 7.70 12.70 -14.34
C SER A 192 7.33 13.04 -12.89
N ASP A 193 7.43 14.31 -12.50
CA ASP A 193 6.96 14.83 -11.20
C ASP A 193 5.43 15.03 -11.25
N PRO A 194 4.67 14.51 -10.27
CA PRO A 194 3.23 14.75 -10.17
C PRO A 194 2.84 16.21 -9.83
N SER A 195 3.82 17.09 -9.56
CA SER A 195 3.60 18.48 -9.20
C SER A 195 3.83 19.43 -10.38
N PHE A 196 2.86 20.30 -10.65
CA PHE A 196 2.89 21.26 -11.76
C PHE A 196 2.64 22.66 -11.24
N SER A 197 3.52 23.61 -11.60
CA SER A 197 3.28 25.04 -11.34
C SER A 197 2.95 25.73 -12.64
N VAL A 198 1.71 26.18 -12.79
CA VAL A 198 1.21 26.85 -14.01
C VAL A 198 0.47 28.11 -13.64
N VAL A 199 0.55 29.16 -14.47
CA VAL A 199 -0.30 30.35 -14.30
C VAL A 199 -1.71 29.98 -14.75
N PRO A 200 -2.70 29.95 -13.84
CA PRO A 200 -4.04 29.50 -14.19
C PRO A 200 -4.76 30.54 -15.06
N VAL A 201 -5.63 30.04 -15.95
CA VAL A 201 -6.54 30.86 -16.76
C VAL A 201 -7.88 30.92 -16.04
N ASP A 202 -8.47 32.11 -15.94
CA ASP A 202 -9.76 32.29 -15.27
C ASP A 202 -10.87 31.48 -15.96
N GLY A 203 -11.64 30.73 -15.17
CA GLY A 203 -12.73 29.89 -15.66
C GLY A 203 -12.28 28.64 -16.43
N ALA A 204 -10.98 28.33 -16.48
CA ALA A 204 -10.49 27.11 -17.12
C ALA A 204 -10.70 25.88 -16.22
N PHE A 205 -10.92 24.74 -16.86
CA PHE A 205 -10.98 23.43 -16.23
C PHE A 205 -9.65 22.72 -16.37
N TYR A 206 -9.13 22.22 -15.26
CA TYR A 206 -7.90 21.44 -15.22
C TYR A 206 -8.21 19.98 -14.89
N SER A 207 -7.55 19.07 -15.58
CA SER A 207 -7.57 17.64 -15.27
C SER A 207 -6.17 17.08 -15.46
N CYS A 208 -5.87 15.92 -14.88
CA CYS A 208 -4.60 15.24 -15.11
C CYS A 208 -4.81 13.81 -15.57
N LEU A 209 -3.83 13.27 -16.29
CA LEU A 209 -3.73 11.84 -16.59
C LEU A 209 -2.27 11.42 -16.50
N TYR A 210 -2.03 10.12 -16.33
CA TYR A 210 -0.66 9.59 -16.30
C TYR A 210 -0.46 8.55 -17.39
N GLN A 211 0.80 8.38 -17.77
CA GLN A 211 1.24 7.45 -18.79
C GLN A 211 2.11 6.37 -18.16
N MET A 212 1.84 5.12 -18.50
CA MET A 212 2.66 3.98 -18.07
C MET A 212 3.34 3.34 -19.26
N THR A 213 4.59 2.91 -19.05
CA THR A 213 5.33 2.08 -20.00
C THR A 213 5.01 0.62 -19.69
N VAL A 214 4.38 -0.07 -20.63
CA VAL A 214 4.08 -1.52 -20.52
C VAL A 214 5.26 -2.34 -21.07
N SER A 215 5.86 -1.86 -22.16
CA SER A 215 7.07 -2.40 -22.78
C SER A 215 7.86 -1.26 -23.43
N THR A 216 9.07 -1.53 -23.93
CA THR A 216 9.99 -0.52 -24.49
C THR A 216 9.32 0.42 -25.48
N ASP A 217 8.39 -0.11 -26.30
CA ASP A 217 7.74 0.62 -27.38
C ASP A 217 6.27 0.95 -27.10
N LEU A 218 5.79 0.65 -25.90
CA LEU A 218 4.36 0.65 -25.62
C LEU A 218 3.99 1.46 -24.38
N THR A 219 3.16 2.48 -24.61
CA THR A 219 2.63 3.36 -23.57
C THR A 219 1.12 3.29 -23.52
N ILE A 220 0.58 3.30 -22.30
CA ILE A 220 -0.86 3.35 -22.05
C ILE A 220 -1.17 4.57 -21.19
N ASN A 221 -2.31 5.22 -21.48
CA ASN A 221 -2.78 6.38 -20.73
C ASN A 221 -3.84 5.96 -19.73
N SER A 222 -3.88 6.64 -18.59
CA SER A 222 -5.00 6.57 -17.68
C SER A 222 -6.22 7.29 -18.21
N SER A 223 -7.36 6.98 -17.59
CA SER A 223 -8.48 7.90 -17.62
C SER A 223 -8.08 9.24 -16.99
N ALA A 224 -8.70 10.34 -17.43
CA ALA A 224 -8.46 11.65 -16.86
C ALA A 224 -9.07 11.74 -15.45
N SER A 225 -8.44 12.54 -14.59
CA SER A 225 -8.98 12.89 -13.28
C SER A 225 -10.32 13.59 -13.40
N GLN A 226 -11.04 13.68 -12.28
CA GLN A 226 -12.11 14.66 -12.17
C GLN A 226 -11.55 16.06 -12.48
N ALA A 227 -12.28 16.82 -13.30
CA ALA A 227 -11.89 18.17 -13.67
C ALA A 227 -12.17 19.14 -12.53
N VAL A 228 -11.25 20.09 -12.32
CA VAL A 228 -11.33 21.13 -11.31
C VAL A 228 -11.39 22.50 -12.00
N THR A 229 -12.31 23.35 -11.59
CA THR A 229 -12.43 24.73 -12.10
C THR A 229 -11.61 25.67 -11.23
N VAL A 230 -10.82 26.54 -11.86
CA VAL A 230 -10.10 27.60 -11.16
C VAL A 230 -10.76 28.94 -11.46
N THR A 231 -11.10 29.68 -10.42
CA THR A 231 -11.64 31.05 -10.51
C THR A 231 -10.62 32.01 -9.91
N LEU A 232 -10.21 33.03 -10.68
CA LEU A 232 -9.29 34.05 -10.21
C LEU A 232 -10.04 35.10 -9.38
N SER A 233 -9.53 35.40 -8.20
CA SER A 233 -10.07 36.49 -7.39
C SER A 233 -9.55 37.83 -7.93
N HIS A 234 -10.41 38.56 -8.62
CA HIS A 234 -10.17 39.96 -9.02
C HIS A 234 -10.56 40.89 -7.86
N GLY A 235 -9.76 40.89 -6.79
CA GLY A 235 -9.93 41.88 -5.72
C GLY A 235 -9.29 43.21 -6.11
N PRO A 236 -9.98 44.36 -6.03
CA PRO A 236 -9.30 45.64 -5.87
C PRO A 236 -8.66 45.63 -4.46
N ASN A 237 -7.36 45.91 -4.37
CA ASN A 237 -6.59 46.07 -3.11
C ASN A 237 -5.85 44.82 -2.57
N ALA A 238 -5.16 44.07 -3.43
CA ALA A 238 -4.17 43.06 -2.97
C ALA A 238 -2.77 43.66 -2.67
N GLU A 239 -2.71 44.90 -2.17
CA GLU A 239 -1.44 45.56 -1.77
C GLU A 239 -1.48 46.18 -0.36
N GLU A 240 -2.59 46.02 0.37
CA GLU A 240 -2.77 46.64 1.70
C GLU A 240 -3.36 45.66 2.73
N GLU A 241 -2.79 44.46 2.84
CA GLU A 241 -2.95 43.58 4.02
C GLU A 241 -1.59 42.99 4.40
N ALA A 242 -0.66 43.87 4.81
CA ALA A 242 0.56 43.46 5.51
C ALA A 242 0.87 44.32 6.75
N LYS A 243 0.02 45.29 7.10
CA LYS A 243 0.17 46.12 8.30
C LYS A 243 -1.18 46.59 8.79
N GLU A 244 -1.73 45.87 9.77
CA GLU A 244 -2.35 46.41 10.98
C GLU A 244 -3.11 45.26 11.65
N GLY A 245 -2.35 44.41 12.33
CA GLY A 245 -2.88 43.51 13.35
C GLY A 245 -2.49 44.05 14.71
N GLU A 246 -3.40 44.81 15.30
CA GLU A 246 -3.70 44.93 16.73
C GLU A 246 -2.53 44.99 17.74
N GLU A 247 -2.42 46.13 18.42
CA GLU A 247 -1.99 46.18 19.83
C GLU A 247 -2.96 45.35 20.69
N GLY A 248 -2.78 44.04 20.70
CA GLY A 248 -3.41 43.14 21.65
C GLY A 248 -2.63 43.16 22.97
N GLU A 249 -3.32 43.50 24.05
CA GLU A 249 -2.84 43.40 25.44
C GLU A 249 -1.99 42.15 25.63
N SER A 250 -0.75 42.33 26.12
CA SER A 250 0.18 41.23 26.32
C SER A 250 -0.47 40.18 27.23
N PRO A 251 -0.71 38.95 26.76
CA PRO A 251 -1.32 37.92 27.60
C PRO A 251 -0.44 37.68 28.82
N ASP A 252 -1.04 37.58 30.00
CA ASP A 252 -0.36 37.29 31.25
C ASP A 252 0.34 35.92 31.16
N TRP A 253 1.58 35.92 30.65
CA TRP A 253 2.40 34.73 30.43
C TRP A 253 2.59 33.91 31.70
N ALA A 254 2.48 34.55 32.88
CA ALA A 254 2.50 33.87 34.17
C ALA A 254 1.34 32.87 34.34
N LEU A 255 0.14 33.21 33.85
CA LEU A 255 -1.03 32.34 33.90
C LEU A 255 -0.89 31.18 32.91
N VAL A 256 -0.37 31.47 31.71
CA VAL A 256 -0.15 30.48 30.64
C VAL A 256 0.91 29.45 31.06
N LEU A 257 2.01 29.90 31.66
CA LEU A 257 3.07 29.02 32.17
C LEU A 257 2.58 28.15 33.34
N GLY A 258 1.75 28.70 34.23
CA GLY A 258 1.12 27.94 35.32
C GLY A 258 0.17 26.85 34.81
N ALA A 259 -0.68 27.19 33.83
CA ALA A 259 -1.63 26.25 33.23
C ALA A 259 -0.93 25.10 32.49
N MET A 260 0.14 25.41 31.74
CA MET A 260 0.97 24.39 31.08
C MET A 260 1.57 23.39 32.07
N SER A 261 2.06 23.87 33.22
CA SER A 261 2.63 23.00 34.25
C SER A 261 1.59 22.06 34.88
N ALA A 262 0.40 22.57 35.19
CA ALA A 262 -0.70 21.75 35.71
C ALA A 262 -1.18 20.71 34.67
N ALA A 263 -1.27 21.10 33.39
CA ALA A 263 -1.65 20.19 32.32
C ALA A 263 -0.64 19.03 32.15
N VAL A 264 0.66 19.32 32.22
CA VAL A 264 1.71 18.29 32.14
C VAL A 264 1.66 17.33 33.33
N LEU A 265 1.46 17.83 34.56
CA LEU A 265 1.30 16.99 35.74
C LEU A 265 0.05 16.10 35.66
N PHE A 266 -1.07 16.66 35.17
CA PHE A 266 -2.29 15.90 34.96
C PHE A 266 -2.08 14.79 33.93
N LEU A 267 -1.43 15.10 32.79
CA LEU A 267 -1.13 14.13 31.75
C LEU A 267 -0.23 13.00 32.28
N ALA A 268 0.78 13.33 33.07
CA ALA A 268 1.68 12.35 33.69
C ALA A 268 0.94 11.39 34.64
N ILE A 269 0.00 11.91 35.43
CA ILE A 269 -0.85 11.09 36.31
C ILE A 269 -1.75 10.16 35.49
N VAL A 270 -2.40 10.66 34.44
CA VAL A 270 -3.27 9.87 33.57
C VAL A 270 -2.49 8.74 32.87
N ILE A 271 -1.30 9.04 32.34
CA ILE A 271 -0.42 8.04 31.72
C ILE A 271 0.00 6.99 32.76
N GLY A 272 0.40 7.41 33.97
CA GLY A 272 0.77 6.50 35.05
C GLY A 272 -0.37 5.54 35.44
N LEU A 273 -1.59 6.06 35.60
CA LEU A 273 -2.78 5.25 35.87
C LEU A 273 -3.09 4.30 34.72
N GLY A 274 -2.99 4.76 33.47
CA GLY A 274 -3.18 3.94 32.27
C GLY A 274 -2.23 2.74 32.23
N VAL A 275 -0.95 2.95 32.52
CA VAL A 275 0.06 1.88 32.58
C VAL A 275 -0.25 0.86 33.68
N ILE A 276 -0.68 1.31 34.87
CA ILE A 276 -1.06 0.42 35.98
C ILE A 276 -2.25 -0.45 35.59
N VAL A 277 -3.31 0.15 35.01
CA VAL A 277 -4.49 -0.59 34.57
C VAL A 277 -4.13 -1.57 33.45
N HIS A 278 -3.36 -1.15 32.45
CA HIS A 278 -2.93 -2.01 31.36
C HIS A 278 -2.12 -3.20 31.86
N LYS A 279 -1.20 -2.99 32.81
CA LYS A 279 -0.41 -4.07 33.42
C LYS A 279 -1.32 -5.07 34.15
N ARG A 280 -2.29 -4.58 34.92
CA ARG A 280 -3.28 -5.44 35.62
C ARG A 280 -4.14 -6.25 34.65
N VAL A 281 -4.60 -5.65 33.56
CA VAL A 281 -5.38 -6.33 32.51
C VAL A 281 -4.54 -7.39 31.80
N LYS A 282 -3.28 -7.07 31.48
CA LYS A 282 -2.35 -8.00 30.83
C LYS A 282 -2.03 -9.20 31.72
N ASP A 283 -1.79 -8.98 33.01
CA ASP A 283 -1.56 -10.04 33.98
C ASP A 283 -2.79 -10.95 34.11
N ALA A 284 -3.99 -10.36 34.19
CA ALA A 284 -5.26 -11.12 34.22
C ALA A 284 -5.50 -11.92 32.92
N ALA A 285 -5.19 -11.36 31.75
CA ALA A 285 -5.32 -12.05 30.47
C ALA A 285 -4.33 -13.24 30.37
N ARG A 286 -3.11 -13.09 30.90
CA ARG A 286 -2.11 -14.16 30.93
C ARG A 286 -2.54 -15.30 31.86
N GLU A 287 -3.14 -14.98 33.01
CA GLU A 287 -3.70 -15.98 33.91
C GLU A 287 -4.88 -16.73 33.28
N LYS A 288 -5.76 -16.04 32.54
CA LYS A 288 -6.85 -16.68 31.81
C LYS A 288 -6.34 -17.66 30.74
N LYS A 289 -5.34 -17.25 29.95
CA LYS A 289 -4.73 -18.09 28.91
C LYS A 289 -4.06 -19.35 29.46
N THR A 290 -3.42 -19.26 30.64
CA THR A 290 -2.79 -20.43 31.28
C THR A 290 -3.83 -21.44 31.78
N ARG A 291 -4.98 -20.98 32.30
CA ARG A 291 -6.09 -21.87 32.70
C ARG A 291 -6.72 -22.59 31.50
N GLU A 292 -6.86 -21.92 30.36
CA GLU A 292 -7.41 -22.52 29.13
C GLU A 292 -6.45 -23.56 28.53
N ASN A 293 -5.14 -23.27 28.48
CA ASN A 293 -4.13 -24.23 28.04
C ASN A 293 -4.09 -25.47 28.93
N ALA A 294 -4.21 -25.32 30.26
CA ALA A 294 -4.23 -26.46 31.17
C ALA A 294 -5.41 -27.41 30.89
N LYS A 295 -6.61 -26.88 30.63
CA LYS A 295 -7.79 -27.68 30.26
C LYS A 295 -7.64 -28.39 28.91
N PHE A 296 -6.95 -27.77 27.96
CA PHE A 296 -6.67 -28.37 26.66
C PHE A 296 -5.76 -29.61 26.82
N TRP A 297 -4.64 -29.48 27.54
CA TRP A 297 -3.71 -30.58 27.74
C TRP A 297 -4.31 -31.76 28.52
N THR A 298 -5.15 -31.50 29.53
CA THR A 298 -5.85 -32.60 30.23
C THR A 298 -6.82 -33.35 29.32
N THR A 299 -7.44 -32.68 28.36
CA THR A 299 -8.38 -33.29 27.40
C THR A 299 -7.64 -34.12 26.35
N VAL A 300 -6.47 -33.67 25.91
CA VAL A 300 -5.64 -34.40 24.94
C VAL A 300 -5.08 -35.68 25.56
N HIS A 301 -4.50 -35.59 26.75
CA HIS A 301 -3.95 -36.79 27.43
C HIS A 301 -5.01 -37.82 27.81
N ALA A 302 -6.27 -37.40 28.03
CA ALA A 302 -7.37 -38.34 28.26
C ALA A 302 -7.74 -39.18 27.01
N ARG A 303 -7.34 -38.76 25.80
CA ARG A 303 -7.61 -39.48 24.55
C ARG A 303 -6.49 -40.41 24.10
N ASP A 304 -5.26 -40.22 24.59
CA ASP A 304 -4.11 -41.05 24.21
C ASP A 304 -4.12 -42.46 24.82
N HIS A 305 -5.03 -42.77 25.74
CA HIS A 305 -5.10 -44.10 26.36
C HIS A 305 -5.89 -45.16 25.55
N ILE A 306 -6.31 -44.85 24.31
CA ILE A 306 -7.26 -45.70 23.54
C ILE A 306 -6.60 -46.55 22.43
N VAL A 307 -5.30 -46.45 22.15
CA VAL A 307 -4.71 -47.19 21.01
C VAL A 307 -3.52 -48.07 21.40
N ASP A 308 -3.73 -49.01 22.31
CA ASP A 308 -2.96 -50.26 22.30
C ASP A 308 -3.59 -51.21 21.27
N LEU A 309 -3.40 -50.92 19.97
CA LEU A 309 -3.72 -51.87 18.91
C LEU A 309 -2.52 -52.81 18.72
N PRO A 310 -2.68 -54.14 18.91
CA PRO A 310 -1.60 -55.09 18.71
C PRO A 310 -1.23 -55.16 17.22
N ILE A 311 -0.06 -54.65 16.88
CA ILE A 311 0.52 -54.75 15.54
C ILE A 311 0.83 -56.22 15.26
N SER A 312 -0.07 -56.89 14.54
CA SER A 312 0.18 -58.21 13.98
C SER A 312 1.14 -58.10 12.80
N ARG A 313 2.37 -58.58 12.99
CA ARG A 313 3.37 -58.73 11.92
C ARG A 313 2.85 -59.71 10.85
N LEU A 314 2.51 -59.21 9.67
CA LEU A 314 2.34 -60.03 8.47
C LEU A 314 3.72 -60.35 7.87
N SER A 315 4.12 -61.60 8.02
CA SER A 315 5.27 -62.21 7.33
C SER A 315 4.84 -62.59 5.91
N ILE A 316 5.33 -61.88 4.90
CA ILE A 316 5.13 -62.22 3.48
C ILE A 316 6.35 -63.03 3.04
N CYS A 317 6.18 -64.34 2.86
CA CYS A 317 7.15 -65.20 2.19
C CYS A 317 7.11 -64.95 0.68
N PHE A 318 8.18 -64.36 0.15
CA PHE A 318 8.41 -64.27 -1.29
C PHE A 318 9.05 -65.57 -1.78
N LYS A 319 8.38 -66.27 -2.70
CA LYS A 319 8.80 -67.55 -3.26
C LYS A 319 9.64 -67.29 -4.50
N ASP A 320 10.91 -67.68 -4.42
CA ASP A 320 11.94 -67.55 -5.45
C ASP A 320 11.77 -68.63 -6.52
N THR A 321 11.79 -68.26 -7.81
CA THR A 321 11.90 -69.23 -8.91
C THR A 321 12.51 -68.60 -10.16
N GLY A 322 13.79 -68.88 -10.40
CA GLY A 322 14.32 -69.21 -11.73
C GLY A 322 14.94 -68.08 -12.56
N PRO A 323 16.16 -68.29 -13.14
CA PRO A 323 16.88 -67.26 -13.88
C PRO A 323 16.54 -67.29 -15.38
N VAL A 324 16.35 -66.12 -15.98
CA VAL A 324 16.50 -65.92 -17.43
C VAL A 324 17.28 -64.62 -17.65
N SER A 325 18.21 -64.74 -18.57
CA SER A 325 19.26 -63.80 -18.92
C SER A 325 18.75 -62.53 -19.62
N ASP A 326 19.61 -61.53 -19.55
CA ASP A 326 19.86 -60.43 -20.50
C ASP A 326 19.16 -59.06 -20.31
N GLU A 327 20.06 -58.07 -20.29
CA GLU A 327 19.97 -56.76 -20.93
C GLU A 327 19.08 -55.63 -20.35
N TYR A 328 19.82 -54.59 -19.96
CA TYR A 328 19.53 -53.15 -19.99
C TYR A 328 18.62 -52.49 -18.93
N ALA A 329 19.07 -51.26 -18.62
CA ALA A 329 18.36 -50.12 -18.04
C ALA A 329 18.28 -50.01 -16.51
N VAL A 330 19.28 -49.31 -15.97
CA VAL A 330 19.16 -48.49 -14.76
C VAL A 330 18.17 -47.34 -15.03
N PRO A 331 17.23 -47.07 -14.13
CA PRO A 331 17.21 -45.74 -13.54
C PRO A 331 17.11 -45.75 -12.00
N LYS A 332 18.04 -45.01 -11.41
CA LYS A 332 17.99 -44.49 -10.04
C LYS A 332 17.01 -43.32 -9.95
N SER A 333 16.50 -43.14 -8.73
CA SER A 333 15.94 -41.91 -8.14
C SER A 333 14.41 -41.79 -8.12
N LEU A 334 13.83 -42.39 -7.08
CA LEU A 334 12.57 -41.95 -6.48
C LEU A 334 12.80 -40.59 -5.82
N SER A 335 12.35 -39.54 -6.50
CA SER A 335 12.24 -38.20 -5.93
C SER A 335 11.02 -38.13 -4.99
N THR A 336 11.30 -37.80 -3.74
CA THR A 336 10.35 -37.42 -2.70
C THR A 336 9.48 -36.25 -3.16
N PHE A 337 8.23 -36.52 -3.55
CA PHE A 337 7.22 -35.48 -3.67
C PHE A 337 6.73 -35.10 -2.27
N ALA A 338 7.26 -34.01 -1.74
CA ALA A 338 6.59 -33.22 -0.72
C ALA A 338 5.30 -32.69 -1.33
N ASN A 339 4.19 -33.00 -0.67
CA ASN A 339 2.85 -32.67 -1.09
C ASN A 339 2.35 -31.48 -0.27
N PRO A 340 2.34 -30.23 -0.78
CA PRO A 340 1.48 -29.20 -0.26
C PRO A 340 0.23 -29.14 -1.13
N ASN A 341 -0.80 -29.86 -0.70
CA ASN A 341 -2.16 -29.65 -1.19
C ASN A 341 -2.65 -28.28 -0.72
N PHE A 342 -2.40 -27.25 -1.54
CA PHE A 342 -3.26 -26.08 -1.74
C PHE A 342 -3.06 -25.61 -3.18
N CYS A 343 -3.77 -26.28 -4.10
CA CYS A 343 -3.90 -25.97 -5.53
C CYS A 343 -5.07 -26.71 -6.13
#